data_AF-A0A5E4DCH5-F1
#
_entry.id   AF-A0A5E4DCH5-F1
#
_cell.length_a   1.000
_cell.length_b   1.000
_cell.length_c   1.000
_cell.angle_alpha   90.00
_cell.angle_beta   90.00
_cell.angle_gamma   90.00
#
_symmetry.space_group_name_H-M   'P 1'
#
loop_
_entity.id
_entity.type
_entity.pdbx_description
1 polymer ?
#
loop_
_entity_poly.entity_id
_entity_poly.type
_entity_poly.pdbx_seq_one_letter_code
_entity_poly.pdbx_strand_id
1 'polypeptide(L)'
;MAREKTNSWLTEAARISTTLGLHSPVLQRCMRMLEEFRSYLPLLTKLGSLQLQNPNYQSLLRALGLNIHNVELLTLRQLLACPLLEFADRINQVFQVWQCENERIHAQESLKQLQKYWETCHLRLLNFILHVPYEPPASEHSKRQALRSPQWEIVGKDSGTFILSGALLEVWVMFQQKWIFINKVLHEMKIQFPSADLNVRFKVMDDQYRTLMRISIADPMVLSLIMPSAKRSPYFQGQHLQQMLQAGSVELESIIMALESVLYGVCAQFPRLFFLSDSELVALLAAPLESCEAQLWVKRCFSHVRAVNFQSIPQNNEKNMDDQESSPNRQTQVETLAVLGEGGEEVKLQQPLLLHPDLPKWLASLE
;
A
#
# COMPACT_ATOMS: atom_id res chain seq x y z
N MET A 1 -26.29 10.02 27.50
CA MET A 1 -27.63 9.85 28.11
C MET A 1 -27.81 10.51 29.49
N ALA A 2 -27.14 10.10 30.58
CA ALA A 2 -27.40 10.68 31.92
C ALA A 2 -26.99 12.16 32.04
N ARG A 3 -25.82 12.54 31.50
CA ARG A 3 -25.33 13.94 31.48
C ARG A 3 -26.26 14.89 30.71
N GLU A 4 -26.76 14.44 29.56
CA GLU A 4 -27.69 15.23 28.74
C GLU A 4 -29.01 15.47 29.46
N LYS A 5 -29.56 14.45 30.13
CA LYS A 5 -30.78 14.57 30.94
C LYS A 5 -30.59 15.54 32.12
N THR A 6 -29.49 15.43 32.86
CA THR A 6 -29.20 16.36 33.97
C THR A 6 -29.08 17.81 33.49
N ASN A 7 -28.41 18.05 32.35
CA ASN A 7 -28.31 19.38 31.76
C ASN A 7 -29.70 19.91 31.34
N SER A 8 -30.52 19.07 30.70
CA SER A 8 -31.89 19.43 30.31
C SER A 8 -32.76 19.79 31.51
N TRP A 9 -32.70 19.02 32.61
CA TRP A 9 -33.43 19.31 33.84
C TRP A 9 -32.97 20.60 34.52
N LEU A 10 -31.66 20.90 34.49
CA LEU A 10 -31.13 22.17 35.01
C LEU A 10 -31.58 23.37 34.17
N THR A 11 -31.60 23.25 32.84
CA THR A 11 -32.12 24.29 31.94
C THR A 11 -33.60 24.55 32.18
N GLU A 12 -34.39 23.49 32.36
CA GLU A 12 -35.82 23.62 32.61
C GLU A 12 -36.11 24.18 34.02
N ALA A 13 -35.36 23.76 35.03
CA ALA A 13 -35.45 24.33 36.37
C ALA A 13 -35.08 25.83 36.41
N ALA A 14 -34.07 26.24 35.63
CA ALA A 14 -33.72 27.65 35.47
C ALA A 14 -34.83 28.46 34.78
N ARG A 15 -35.45 27.90 33.73
CA ARG A 15 -36.60 28.50 33.04
C ARG A 15 -37.79 28.69 33.98
N ILE A 16 -38.10 27.66 34.79
CA ILE A 16 -39.16 27.73 35.81
C ILE A 16 -38.84 28.83 36.83
N SER A 17 -37.59 28.94 37.29
CA SER A 17 -37.16 29.99 38.23
C SER A 17 -37.32 31.40 37.67
N THR A 18 -37.09 31.63 36.37
CA THR A 18 -37.26 32.95 35.75
C THR A 18 -38.73 33.29 35.49
N THR A 19 -39.56 32.28 35.22
CA THR A 19 -40.99 32.49 34.91
C THR A 19 -41.82 32.74 36.16
N LEU A 20 -41.47 32.13 37.30
CA LEU A 20 -42.24 32.24 38.55
C LEU A 20 -41.88 33.46 39.40
N GLY A 21 -40.72 34.12 39.17
CA GLY A 21 -40.32 35.36 39.85
C GLY A 21 -40.17 35.29 41.38
N LEU A 22 -40.38 34.12 41.99
CA LEU A 22 -40.39 33.87 43.43
C LEU A 22 -39.27 32.89 43.80
N HIS A 23 -38.47 33.24 44.81
CA HIS A 23 -37.45 32.36 45.39
C HIS A 23 -38.09 31.17 46.10
N SER A 24 -38.38 30.09 45.37
CA SER A 24 -38.87 28.84 45.95
C SER A 24 -37.73 28.04 46.59
N PRO A 25 -37.76 27.79 47.91
CA PRO A 25 -36.69 27.05 48.60
C PRO A 25 -36.60 25.59 48.14
N VAL A 26 -37.72 25.00 47.67
CA VAL A 26 -37.77 23.63 47.14
C VAL A 26 -37.08 23.56 45.78
N LEU A 27 -37.38 24.49 44.87
CA LEU A 27 -36.74 24.56 43.55
C LEU A 27 -35.23 24.78 43.70
N GLN A 28 -34.82 25.69 44.58
CA GLN A 28 -33.39 25.91 44.89
C GLN A 28 -32.72 24.68 45.51
N ARG A 29 -33.43 23.88 46.31
CA ARG A 29 -32.90 22.62 46.84
C ARG A 29 -32.75 21.57 45.73
N CYS A 30 -33.72 21.46 44.83
CA CYS A 30 -33.66 20.55 43.68
C CYS A 30 -32.55 20.93 42.70
N MET A 31 -32.38 22.21 42.39
CA MET A 31 -31.28 22.70 41.54
C MET A 31 -29.92 22.37 42.15
N ARG A 32 -29.73 22.63 43.46
CA ARG A 32 -28.48 22.26 44.16
C ARG A 32 -28.20 20.76 44.10
N MET A 33 -29.20 19.91 44.33
CA MET A 33 -29.03 18.45 44.23
C MET A 33 -28.66 18.01 42.80
N LEU A 34 -29.23 18.65 41.76
CA LEU A 34 -28.89 18.37 40.36
C LEU A 34 -27.49 18.87 39.99
N GLU A 35 -27.06 20.01 40.52
CA GLU A 35 -25.71 20.56 40.35
C GLU A 35 -24.65 19.70 41.04
N GLU A 36 -24.92 19.27 42.27
CA GLU A 36 -24.11 18.28 43.00
C GLU A 36 -23.99 16.99 42.18
N PHE A 37 -25.11 16.43 41.72
CA PHE A 37 -25.09 15.23 40.87
C PHE A 37 -24.30 15.44 39.56
N ARG A 38 -24.46 16.60 38.91
CA ARG A 38 -23.73 16.96 37.68
C ARG A 38 -22.21 16.97 37.89
N SER A 39 -21.74 17.39 39.07
CA SER A 39 -20.31 17.43 39.42
C SER A 39 -19.68 16.02 39.50
N TYR A 40 -20.45 15.01 39.92
CA TYR A 40 -19.97 13.62 39.99
C TYR A 40 -19.94 12.92 38.63
N LEU A 41 -20.79 13.31 37.67
CA LEU A 41 -20.94 12.61 36.39
C LEU A 41 -19.62 12.41 35.61
N PRO A 42 -18.71 13.40 35.47
CA PRO A 42 -17.42 13.19 34.83
C PRO A 42 -16.56 12.13 35.50
N LEU A 43 -16.55 12.09 36.83
CA LEU A 43 -15.79 11.11 37.60
C LEU A 43 -16.41 9.71 37.47
N LEU A 44 -17.74 9.62 37.52
CA LEU A 44 -18.46 8.36 37.33
C LEU A 44 -18.26 7.78 35.92
N THR A 45 -18.24 8.61 34.88
CA THR A 45 -17.89 8.17 33.52
C THR A 45 -16.48 7.61 33.47
N LYS A 46 -15.51 8.31 34.09
CA LYS A 46 -14.11 7.85 34.15
C LYS A 46 -13.99 6.51 34.89
N LEU A 47 -14.62 6.40 36.06
CA LEU A 47 -14.63 5.17 36.85
C LEU A 47 -15.32 4.01 36.11
N GLY A 48 -16.40 4.29 35.37
CA GLY A 48 -17.09 3.28 34.57
C GLY A 48 -16.31 2.78 33.35
N SER A 49 -15.39 3.58 32.82
CA SER A 49 -14.49 3.17 31.74
C SER A 49 -13.31 2.31 32.21
N LEU A 50 -12.91 2.45 33.48
CA LEU A 50 -11.78 1.70 34.03
C LEU A 50 -12.12 0.21 34.14
N GLN A 51 -11.25 -0.63 33.59
CA GLN A 51 -11.37 -2.07 33.75
C GLN A 51 -10.93 -2.51 35.14
N LEU A 52 -11.71 -3.42 35.73
CA LEU A 52 -11.58 -3.90 37.11
C LEU A 52 -10.33 -4.75 37.38
N GLN A 53 -9.71 -5.23 36.31
CA GLN A 53 -8.44 -5.95 36.36
C GLN A 53 -7.24 -5.01 36.55
N ASN A 54 -7.44 -3.69 36.50
CA ASN A 54 -6.35 -2.73 36.68
C ASN A 54 -5.98 -2.58 38.18
N PRO A 55 -4.73 -2.86 38.59
CA PRO A 55 -4.31 -2.82 39.99
C PRO A 55 -4.37 -1.41 40.60
N ASN A 56 -4.20 -0.37 39.78
CA ASN A 56 -4.32 1.02 40.23
C ASN A 56 -5.78 1.37 40.52
N TYR A 57 -6.73 0.80 39.78
CA TYR A 57 -8.16 0.99 40.03
C TYR A 57 -8.61 0.27 41.31
N GLN A 58 -8.11 -0.95 41.56
CA GLN A 58 -8.37 -1.66 42.82
C GLN A 58 -7.81 -0.91 44.04
N SER A 59 -6.62 -0.32 43.90
CA SER A 59 -6.00 0.51 44.93
C SER A 59 -6.76 1.83 45.17
N LEU A 60 -7.40 2.37 44.14
CA LEU A 60 -8.28 3.53 44.23
C LEU A 60 -9.58 3.18 44.96
N LEU A 61 -10.23 2.06 44.60
CA LEU A 61 -11.45 1.59 45.26
C LEU A 61 -11.22 1.32 46.75
N ARG A 62 -10.10 0.70 47.10
CA ARG A 62 -9.72 0.48 48.51
C ARG A 62 -9.55 1.79 49.28
N ALA A 63 -8.95 2.80 48.66
CA ALA A 63 -8.77 4.12 49.28
C ALA A 63 -10.08 4.91 49.42
N LEU A 64 -11.06 4.64 48.55
CA LEU A 64 -12.43 5.16 48.67
C LEU A 64 -13.26 4.46 49.76
N GLY A 65 -12.64 3.53 50.52
CA GLY A 65 -13.31 2.76 51.57
C GLY A 65 -14.13 1.58 51.05
N LEU A 66 -14.03 1.26 49.76
CA LEU A 66 -14.76 0.17 49.14
C LEU A 66 -13.89 -1.09 49.14
N ASN A 67 -14.13 -1.99 50.10
CA ASN A 67 -13.45 -3.29 50.15
C ASN A 67 -14.22 -4.31 49.31
N ILE A 68 -14.01 -4.27 48.00
CA ILE A 68 -14.80 -5.04 47.05
C ILE A 68 -14.07 -6.35 46.74
N HIS A 69 -14.38 -7.41 47.48
CA HIS A 69 -13.96 -8.77 47.12
C HIS A 69 -14.77 -9.35 45.95
N ASN A 70 -15.96 -8.78 45.67
CA ASN A 70 -16.80 -9.21 44.56
C ASN A 70 -17.45 -7.99 43.89
N VAL A 71 -16.98 -7.71 42.68
CA VAL A 71 -17.18 -6.42 42.00
C VAL A 71 -18.55 -6.29 41.34
N GLU A 72 -19.20 -7.41 41.07
CA GLU A 72 -20.53 -7.47 40.46
C GLU A 72 -21.64 -6.90 41.37
N LEU A 73 -21.34 -6.59 42.64
CA LEU A 73 -22.27 -6.01 43.61
C LEU A 73 -22.12 -4.49 43.79
N LEU A 74 -21.20 -3.84 43.06
CA LEU A 74 -20.98 -2.40 43.19
C LEU A 74 -22.16 -1.62 42.62
N THR A 75 -22.93 -0.97 43.50
CA THR A 75 -24.08 -0.15 43.11
C THR A 75 -23.70 1.32 42.97
N LEU A 76 -24.39 2.04 42.08
CA LEU A 76 -24.24 3.50 41.94
C LEU A 76 -24.48 4.24 43.26
N ARG A 77 -25.37 3.73 44.11
CA ARG A 77 -25.64 4.29 45.45
C ARG A 77 -24.39 4.27 46.34
N GLN A 78 -23.63 3.17 46.32
CA GLN A 78 -22.39 3.06 47.10
C GLN A 78 -21.32 4.00 46.57
N LEU A 79 -21.20 4.16 45.24
CA LEU A 79 -20.27 5.12 44.62
C LEU A 79 -20.62 6.57 44.97
N LEU A 80 -21.91 6.93 44.99
CA LEU A 80 -22.36 8.28 45.36
C LEU A 80 -22.24 8.56 46.86
N ALA A 81 -22.13 7.53 47.70
CA ALA A 81 -21.88 7.69 49.13
C ALA A 81 -20.39 7.94 49.46
N CYS A 82 -19.49 7.71 48.51
CA CYS A 82 -18.07 8.00 48.65
C CYS A 82 -17.78 9.49 48.39
N PRO A 83 -16.71 10.06 49.00
CA PRO A 83 -16.27 11.43 48.75
C PRO A 83 -15.55 11.57 47.40
N LEU A 84 -16.26 11.30 46.29
CA LEU A 84 -15.67 11.24 44.94
C LEU A 84 -14.97 12.55 44.54
N LEU A 85 -15.47 13.70 44.99
CA LEU A 85 -14.89 15.01 44.67
C LEU A 85 -13.54 15.24 45.36
N GLU A 86 -13.34 14.72 46.58
CA GLU A 86 -12.06 14.83 47.29
C GLU A 86 -10.97 13.98 46.63
N PHE A 87 -11.37 12.87 46.01
CA PHE A 87 -10.48 12.00 45.26
C PHE A 87 -10.42 12.33 43.76
N ALA A 88 -11.01 13.45 43.31
CA ALA A 88 -11.14 13.78 41.90
C ALA A 88 -9.79 13.78 41.16
N ASP A 89 -8.75 14.37 41.74
CA ASP A 89 -7.42 14.42 41.13
C ASP A 89 -6.81 13.03 41.00
N ARG A 90 -6.97 12.18 42.02
CA ARG A 90 -6.49 10.80 41.98
C ARG A 90 -7.26 9.94 40.99
N ILE A 91 -8.58 10.12 40.90
CA ILE A 91 -9.44 9.47 39.89
C ILE A 91 -9.00 9.90 38.48
N ASN A 92 -8.75 11.20 38.28
CA ASN A 92 -8.30 11.75 37.01
C ASN A 92 -6.92 11.23 36.63
N GLN A 93 -5.98 11.15 37.58
CA GLN A 93 -4.65 10.60 37.38
C GLN A 93 -4.70 9.12 36.98
N VAL A 94 -5.45 8.30 37.71
CA VAL A 94 -5.60 6.86 37.41
C VAL A 94 -6.27 6.67 36.04
N PHE A 95 -7.28 7.48 35.72
CA PHE A 95 -7.94 7.45 34.41
C PHE A 95 -6.99 7.82 33.27
N GLN A 96 -6.16 8.85 33.44
CA GLN A 96 -5.18 9.25 32.43
C GLN A 96 -4.12 8.17 32.21
N VAL A 97 -3.59 7.57 33.28
CA VAL A 97 -2.63 6.45 33.18
C VAL A 97 -3.26 5.25 32.46
N TRP A 98 -4.49 4.90 32.79
CA TRP A 98 -5.22 3.82 32.11
C TRP A 98 -5.44 4.14 30.63
N GLN A 99 -5.80 5.37 30.29
CA GLN A 99 -6.02 5.79 28.91
C GLN A 99 -4.73 5.65 28.09
N CYS A 100 -3.61 6.20 28.60
CA CYS A 100 -2.31 6.07 27.94
C CYS A 100 -1.88 4.60 27.77
N GLU A 101 -2.10 3.77 28.78
CA GLU A 101 -1.75 2.35 28.72
C GLU A 101 -2.62 1.59 27.70
N ASN A 102 -3.92 1.88 27.64
CA ASN A 102 -4.80 1.29 26.63
C ASN A 102 -4.43 1.73 25.22
N GLU A 103 -4.17 3.02 24.99
CA GLU A 103 -3.69 3.52 23.69
C GLU A 103 -2.39 2.81 23.30
N ARG A 104 -1.47 2.63 24.24
CA ARG A 104 -0.21 1.88 24.04
C ARG A 104 -0.47 0.41 23.69
N ILE A 105 -1.37 -0.27 24.40
CA ILE A 105 -1.74 -1.67 24.13
C ILE A 105 -2.38 -1.80 22.74
N HIS A 106 -3.32 -0.92 22.41
CA HIS A 106 -3.95 -0.91 21.08
C HIS A 106 -2.94 -0.65 19.98
N ALA A 107 -2.05 0.34 20.13
CA ALA A 107 -0.98 0.59 19.19
C ALA A 107 -0.06 -0.63 19.04
N GLN A 108 0.29 -1.29 20.14
CA GLN A 108 1.12 -2.49 20.12
C GLN A 108 0.41 -3.67 19.42
N GLU A 109 -0.89 -3.85 19.61
CA GLU A 109 -1.66 -4.89 18.93
C GLU A 109 -1.76 -4.60 17.43
N SER A 110 -2.04 -3.36 17.04
CA SER A 110 -2.01 -2.93 15.64
C SER A 110 -0.65 -3.17 14.98
N LEU A 111 0.46 -2.88 15.69
CA LEU A 111 1.81 -3.16 15.19
C LEU A 111 2.08 -4.65 15.02
N LYS A 112 1.61 -5.50 15.95
CA LYS A 112 1.73 -6.97 15.81
C LYS A 112 0.92 -7.50 14.64
N GLN A 113 -0.28 -6.97 14.41
CA GLN A 113 -1.10 -7.34 13.27
C GLN A 113 -0.42 -6.94 11.95
N LEU A 114 0.12 -5.72 11.90
CA LEU A 114 0.90 -5.24 10.76
C LEU A 114 2.13 -6.12 10.50
N GLN A 115 2.89 -6.46 11.55
CA GLN A 115 4.05 -7.34 11.42
C GLN A 115 3.66 -8.71 10.83
N LYS A 116 2.63 -9.35 11.38
CA LYS A 116 2.13 -10.64 10.87
C LYS A 116 1.68 -10.56 9.42
N TYR A 117 1.04 -9.44 9.04
CA TYR A 117 0.65 -9.21 7.65
C TYR A 117 1.88 -9.15 6.73
N TRP A 118 2.91 -8.38 7.10
CA TRP A 118 4.15 -8.29 6.31
C TRP A 118 4.95 -9.58 6.24
N GLU A 119 4.90 -10.41 7.28
CA GLU A 119 5.48 -11.76 7.28
C GLU A 119 4.84 -12.67 6.21
N THR A 120 3.61 -12.36 5.78
CA THR A 120 2.92 -13.07 4.69
C THR A 120 3.06 -12.38 3.33
N CYS A 121 3.66 -11.19 3.26
CA CYS A 121 3.80 -10.46 2.01
C CYS A 121 4.92 -11.05 1.14
N HIS A 122 4.58 -11.43 -0.09
CA HIS A 122 5.51 -11.93 -1.08
C HIS A 122 5.75 -10.92 -2.21
N LEU A 123 6.99 -10.78 -2.65
CA LEU A 123 7.37 -10.17 -3.90
C LEU A 123 6.83 -11.01 -5.04
N ARG A 124 6.04 -10.38 -5.90
CA ARG A 124 5.58 -10.96 -7.15
C ARG A 124 6.50 -10.49 -8.26
N LEU A 125 7.38 -11.38 -8.70
CA LEU A 125 8.22 -11.14 -9.87
C LEU A 125 7.43 -11.63 -11.09
N LEU A 126 6.93 -10.70 -11.89
CA LEU A 126 6.35 -11.03 -13.17
C LEU A 126 7.47 -11.43 -14.13
N ASN A 127 7.24 -12.50 -14.90
CA ASN A 127 8.13 -12.84 -16.00
C ASN A 127 8.03 -11.73 -17.05
N PHE A 128 8.93 -10.75 -16.97
CA PHE A 128 9.20 -9.89 -18.11
C PHE A 128 9.78 -10.80 -19.19
N ILE A 129 8.98 -11.02 -20.23
CA ILE A 129 9.29 -11.85 -21.39
C ILE A 129 10.42 -11.17 -22.15
N LEU A 130 11.64 -11.28 -21.64
CA LEU A 130 12.81 -11.32 -22.48
C LEU A 130 13.00 -12.80 -22.78
N HIS A 131 12.53 -13.24 -23.95
CA HIS A 131 12.99 -14.50 -24.56
C HIS A 131 14.47 -14.31 -24.97
N VAL A 132 15.35 -14.12 -24.00
CA VAL A 132 16.78 -14.26 -24.16
C VAL A 132 17.06 -15.71 -23.80
N PRO A 133 17.44 -16.59 -24.75
CA PRO A 133 17.95 -17.90 -24.42
C PRO A 133 19.24 -17.67 -23.62
N TYR A 134 19.13 -17.79 -22.30
CA TYR A 134 20.28 -17.89 -21.42
C TYR A 134 20.83 -19.29 -21.62
N GLU A 135 21.99 -19.43 -22.26
CA GLU A 135 22.78 -20.65 -22.15
C GLU A 135 23.47 -20.65 -20.78
N PRO A 136 23.04 -21.49 -19.83
CA PRO A 136 23.77 -21.63 -18.57
C PRO A 136 25.17 -22.22 -18.84
N PRO A 137 26.22 -21.78 -18.13
CA PRO A 137 27.45 -22.56 -18.09
C PRO A 137 27.13 -23.94 -17.51
N ALA A 138 27.52 -24.98 -18.24
CA ALA A 138 27.18 -26.38 -17.94
C ALA A 138 27.46 -26.71 -16.47
N SER A 139 26.41 -27.05 -15.73
CA SER A 139 26.54 -27.73 -14.44
C SER A 139 25.42 -28.76 -14.28
N GLU A 140 25.85 -29.92 -13.84
CA GLU A 140 25.12 -31.17 -13.80
C GLU A 140 23.96 -31.19 -12.79
N HIS A 141 22.90 -31.88 -13.20
CA HIS A 141 21.88 -32.53 -12.37
C HIS A 141 21.23 -31.77 -11.20
N SER A 142 19.94 -31.42 -11.37
CA SER A 142 18.90 -31.90 -10.44
C SER A 142 17.49 -31.61 -10.94
N LYS A 143 16.74 -32.70 -11.16
CA LYS A 143 15.28 -32.70 -11.32
C LYS A 143 14.62 -32.21 -10.03
N ARG A 144 13.78 -31.17 -10.07
CA ARG A 144 12.74 -30.95 -9.04
C ARG A 144 11.43 -30.42 -9.66
N GLN A 145 10.35 -31.00 -9.16
CA GLN A 145 8.95 -30.86 -9.58
C GLN A 145 8.40 -29.44 -9.47
N ALA A 146 7.56 -29.08 -10.44
CA ALA A 146 6.71 -27.90 -10.40
C ALA A 146 5.55 -28.11 -9.41
N LEU A 147 5.45 -27.25 -8.39
CA LEU A 147 4.29 -27.16 -7.52
C LEU A 147 3.42 -25.99 -7.99
N ARG A 148 2.14 -26.27 -8.27
CA ARG A 148 1.13 -25.35 -8.80
C ARG A 148 1.03 -24.05 -7.99
N SER A 149 1.04 -22.92 -8.69
CA SER A 149 0.74 -21.60 -8.14
C SER A 149 -0.77 -21.30 -8.18
N PRO A 150 -1.37 -20.74 -7.12
CA PRO A 150 -2.75 -20.25 -7.17
C PRO A 150 -2.83 -18.85 -7.80
N GLN A 151 -3.81 -18.64 -8.67
CA GLN A 151 -4.26 -17.33 -9.16
C GLN A 151 -4.84 -16.50 -8.02
N TRP A 152 -4.44 -15.23 -7.88
CA TRP A 152 -5.30 -14.24 -7.23
C TRP A 152 -4.95 -12.79 -7.56
N GLU A 153 -6.06 -12.05 -7.53
CA GLU A 153 -6.42 -10.73 -8.04
C GLU A 153 -5.65 -9.54 -7.46
N ILE A 154 -5.76 -8.46 -8.23
CA ILE A 154 -5.28 -7.10 -7.98
C ILE A 154 -6.06 -6.51 -6.81
N VAL A 155 -5.39 -6.16 -5.71
CA VAL A 155 -5.95 -5.29 -4.68
C VAL A 155 -5.10 -4.04 -4.59
N GLY A 156 -5.75 -2.90 -4.81
CA GLY A 156 -5.15 -1.58 -4.77
C GLY A 156 -5.25 -0.89 -3.41
N LYS A 157 -4.42 0.15 -3.31
CA LYS A 157 -4.48 1.37 -2.48
C LYS A 157 -4.37 1.28 -0.95
N ASP A 158 -3.33 2.00 -0.52
CA ASP A 158 -3.17 2.87 0.66
C ASP A 158 -3.08 2.25 2.06
N SER A 159 -1.98 2.56 2.76
CA SER A 159 -1.83 2.52 4.24
C SER A 159 -0.50 3.14 4.71
N GLY A 160 -0.35 4.45 4.52
CA GLY A 160 0.86 5.23 4.85
C GLY A 160 1.64 4.76 6.09
N THR A 161 2.81 4.17 5.85
CA THR A 161 4.09 4.24 6.60
C THR A 161 5.10 3.48 5.73
N PHE A 162 5.44 4.06 4.57
CA PHE A 162 6.01 3.29 3.44
C PHE A 162 7.34 3.81 2.90
N ILE A 163 8.03 4.73 3.59
CA ILE A 163 9.14 5.46 2.97
C ILE A 163 10.39 4.57 2.76
N LEU A 164 10.70 3.62 3.64
CA LEU A 164 11.91 2.79 3.50
C LEU A 164 11.74 1.63 2.50
N SER A 165 10.58 0.95 2.54
CA SER A 165 10.23 -0.08 1.55
C SER A 165 9.90 0.55 0.19
N GLY A 166 9.25 1.73 0.20
CA GLY A 166 8.98 2.53 -0.99
C GLY A 166 10.26 2.96 -1.67
N ALA A 167 11.19 3.62 -0.96
CA ALA A 167 12.44 4.10 -1.57
C ALA A 167 13.29 2.95 -2.16
N LEU A 168 13.36 1.79 -1.49
CA LEU A 168 14.08 0.64 -2.04
C LEU A 168 13.40 0.07 -3.30
N LEU A 169 12.09 -0.10 -3.26
CA LEU A 169 11.33 -0.61 -4.41
C LEU A 169 11.30 0.39 -5.56
N GLU A 170 11.21 1.69 -5.29
CA GLU A 170 11.28 2.77 -6.29
C GLU A 170 12.62 2.73 -7.03
N VAL A 171 13.74 2.68 -6.28
CA VAL A 171 15.07 2.55 -6.88
C VAL A 171 15.19 1.24 -7.68
N TRP A 172 14.64 0.13 -7.18
CA TRP A 172 14.63 -1.13 -7.92
C TRP A 172 13.87 -0.99 -9.23
N VAL A 173 12.66 -0.44 -9.22
CA VAL A 173 11.83 -0.25 -10.41
C VAL A 173 12.55 0.65 -11.42
N MET A 174 13.16 1.74 -10.97
CA MET A 174 13.95 2.62 -11.85
C MET A 174 15.14 1.88 -12.47
N PHE A 175 15.88 1.10 -11.69
CA PHE A 175 16.97 0.28 -12.21
C PHE A 175 16.44 -0.73 -13.24
N GLN A 176 15.34 -1.41 -12.90
CA GLN A 176 14.73 -2.44 -13.73
C GLN A 176 14.25 -1.88 -15.06
N GLN A 177 13.60 -0.72 -15.07
CA GLN A 177 13.15 -0.06 -16.30
C GLN A 177 14.32 0.21 -17.25
N LYS A 178 15.42 0.78 -16.74
CA LYS A 178 16.62 1.02 -17.53
C LYS A 178 17.25 -0.27 -18.06
N TRP A 179 17.33 -1.29 -17.19
CA TRP A 179 17.87 -2.60 -17.57
C TRP A 179 17.00 -3.27 -18.64
N ILE A 180 15.67 -3.20 -18.54
CA ILE A 180 14.73 -3.70 -19.55
C ILE A 180 14.93 -2.95 -20.87
N PHE A 181 14.96 -1.61 -20.83
CA PHE A 181 15.15 -0.80 -22.04
C PHE A 181 16.43 -1.20 -22.79
N ILE A 182 17.56 -1.31 -22.10
CA ILE A 182 18.82 -1.71 -22.75
C ILE A 182 18.71 -3.12 -23.33
N ASN A 183 18.11 -4.07 -22.60
CA ASN A 183 17.89 -5.43 -23.14
C ASN A 183 16.98 -5.42 -24.37
N LYS A 184 15.92 -4.58 -24.40
CA LYS A 184 15.08 -4.43 -25.59
C LYS A 184 15.87 -3.87 -26.77
N VAL A 185 16.69 -2.85 -26.56
CA VAL A 185 17.57 -2.29 -27.61
C VAL A 185 18.49 -3.38 -28.18
N LEU A 186 19.12 -4.17 -27.31
CA LEU A 186 20.07 -5.22 -27.73
C LEU A 186 19.40 -6.43 -28.40
N HIS A 187 18.30 -6.92 -27.84
CA HIS A 187 17.73 -8.22 -28.21
C HIS A 187 16.47 -8.12 -29.08
N GLU A 188 15.58 -7.17 -28.80
CA GLU A 188 14.35 -6.98 -29.57
C GLU A 188 14.60 -6.09 -30.79
N MET A 189 15.28 -4.96 -30.62
CA MET A 189 15.64 -4.03 -31.71
C MET A 189 16.91 -4.46 -32.45
N LYS A 190 17.69 -5.38 -31.88
CA LYS A 190 18.95 -5.91 -32.46
C LYS A 190 20.00 -4.83 -32.75
N ILE A 191 20.02 -3.77 -31.95
CA ILE A 191 20.98 -2.66 -32.07
C ILE A 191 22.18 -3.00 -31.18
N GLN A 192 23.39 -2.91 -31.74
CA GLN A 192 24.62 -3.13 -30.97
C GLN A 192 25.04 -1.86 -30.24
N PHE A 193 25.78 -2.01 -29.14
CA PHE A 193 26.37 -0.86 -28.46
C PHE A 193 27.34 -0.11 -29.38
N PRO A 194 27.42 1.23 -29.26
CA PRO A 194 28.39 2.04 -30.00
C PRO A 194 29.85 1.69 -29.70
N SER A 195 30.14 1.09 -28.54
CA SER A 195 31.49 0.69 -28.14
C SER A 195 31.50 -0.62 -27.34
N ALA A 196 32.63 -1.33 -27.40
CA ALA A 196 32.84 -2.54 -26.61
C ALA A 196 32.90 -2.27 -25.09
N ASP A 197 33.38 -1.08 -24.69
CA ASP A 197 33.41 -0.64 -23.30
C ASP A 197 32.01 -0.58 -22.67
N LEU A 198 31.03 0.00 -23.39
CA LEU A 198 29.63 0.05 -22.94
C LEU A 198 29.05 -1.35 -22.71
N ASN A 199 29.40 -2.31 -23.59
CA ASN A 199 28.96 -3.69 -23.45
C ASN A 199 29.55 -4.34 -22.19
N VAL A 200 30.86 -4.16 -21.94
CA VAL A 200 31.51 -4.70 -20.73
C VAL A 200 30.89 -4.11 -19.48
N ARG A 201 30.66 -2.78 -19.43
CA ARG A 201 30.01 -2.12 -18.30
C ARG A 201 28.58 -2.62 -18.07
N PHE A 202 27.79 -2.73 -19.14
CA PHE A 202 26.43 -3.26 -19.06
C PHE A 202 26.42 -4.71 -18.53
N LYS A 203 27.33 -5.56 -19.01
CA LYS A 203 27.40 -6.97 -18.59
C LYS A 203 27.62 -7.13 -17.09
N VAL A 204 28.46 -6.29 -16.47
CA VAL A 204 28.65 -6.31 -15.01
C VAL A 204 27.33 -6.04 -14.28
N MET A 205 26.56 -5.04 -14.75
CA MET A 205 25.26 -4.71 -14.15
C MET A 205 24.21 -5.80 -14.41
N ASP A 206 24.21 -6.39 -15.61
CA ASP A 206 23.33 -7.50 -15.98
C ASP A 206 23.56 -8.73 -15.10
N ASP A 207 24.82 -9.14 -14.90
CA ASP A 207 25.18 -10.28 -14.06
C ASP A 207 24.78 -10.05 -12.58
N GLN A 208 24.99 -8.84 -12.07
CA GLN A 208 24.57 -8.43 -10.72
C GLN A 208 23.05 -8.48 -10.57
N TYR A 209 22.31 -7.91 -11.52
CA TYR A 209 20.85 -7.89 -11.46
C TYR A 209 20.23 -9.27 -11.63
N ARG A 210 20.73 -10.10 -12.54
CA ARG A 210 20.30 -11.50 -12.68
C ARG A 210 20.54 -12.29 -11.38
N THR A 211 21.63 -11.99 -10.68
CA THR A 211 21.91 -12.61 -9.38
C THR A 211 20.93 -12.15 -8.30
N LEU A 212 20.62 -10.84 -8.24
CA LEU A 212 19.56 -10.32 -7.39
C LEU A 212 18.22 -10.99 -7.66
N MET A 213 17.82 -11.12 -8.92
CA MET A 213 16.56 -11.75 -9.32
C MET A 213 16.50 -13.21 -8.86
N ARG A 214 17.57 -13.99 -9.07
CA ARG A 214 17.67 -15.39 -8.61
C ARG A 214 17.50 -15.51 -7.09
N ILE A 215 18.16 -14.64 -6.33
CA ILE A 215 18.06 -14.61 -4.86
C ILE A 215 16.64 -14.24 -4.44
N SER A 216 16.01 -13.30 -5.13
CA SER A 216 14.67 -12.81 -4.82
C SER A 216 13.56 -13.81 -5.17
N ILE A 217 13.78 -14.66 -6.17
CA ILE A 217 12.91 -15.81 -6.46
C ILE A 217 13.06 -16.88 -5.36
N ALA A 218 14.29 -17.12 -4.89
CA ALA A 218 14.56 -18.12 -3.85
C ALA A 218 14.03 -17.69 -2.46
N ASP A 219 14.03 -16.38 -2.17
CA ASP A 219 13.46 -15.79 -0.95
C ASP A 219 12.51 -14.63 -1.31
N PRO A 220 11.23 -14.94 -1.65
CA PRO A 220 10.27 -13.95 -2.13
C PRO A 220 9.67 -13.09 -1.01
N MET A 221 10.08 -13.24 0.25
CA MET A 221 9.51 -12.46 1.35
C MET A 221 9.86 -10.97 1.19
N VAL A 222 8.86 -10.08 1.27
CA VAL A 222 9.15 -8.63 1.21
C VAL A 222 10.03 -8.21 2.38
N LEU A 223 9.79 -8.77 3.57
CA LEU A 223 10.62 -8.51 4.75
C LEU A 223 12.06 -8.97 4.58
N SER A 224 12.35 -9.99 3.78
CA SER A 224 13.74 -10.42 3.56
C SER A 224 14.54 -9.40 2.75
N LEU A 225 13.91 -8.43 2.08
CA LEU A 225 14.62 -7.31 1.46
C LEU A 225 15.19 -6.32 2.46
N ILE A 226 14.58 -6.20 3.64
CA ILE A 226 14.87 -5.13 4.60
C ILE A 226 15.54 -5.73 5.84
N MET A 227 15.06 -6.89 6.29
CA MET A 227 15.48 -7.55 7.52
C MET A 227 16.42 -8.74 7.26
N PRO A 228 17.42 -8.98 8.13
CA PRO A 228 18.33 -10.13 8.00
C PRO A 228 17.59 -11.45 7.85
N SER A 229 17.84 -12.13 6.72
CA SER A 229 17.32 -13.47 6.45
C SER A 229 18.48 -14.45 6.34
N ALA A 230 18.38 -15.59 7.00
CA ALA A 230 19.37 -16.66 6.88
C ALA A 230 19.47 -17.23 5.45
N LYS A 231 18.45 -16.98 4.61
CA LYS A 231 18.36 -17.48 3.23
C LYS A 231 18.85 -16.47 2.19
N ARG A 232 19.04 -15.21 2.59
CA ARG A 232 19.40 -14.12 1.69
C ARG A 232 20.82 -13.65 1.97
N SER A 233 21.58 -13.37 0.91
CA SER A 233 22.91 -12.78 1.06
C SER A 233 22.79 -11.36 1.64
N PRO A 234 23.58 -10.98 2.66
CA PRO A 234 23.58 -9.62 3.23
C PRO A 234 23.87 -8.52 2.20
N TYR A 235 24.56 -8.85 1.11
CA TYR A 235 24.87 -7.92 0.03
C TYR A 235 23.62 -7.51 -0.79
N PHE A 236 22.63 -8.40 -0.89
CA PHE A 236 21.38 -8.16 -1.61
C PHE A 236 20.23 -7.88 -0.65
N GLN A 237 20.53 -7.13 0.40
CA GLN A 237 19.60 -6.80 1.47
C GLN A 237 19.80 -5.37 1.99
N GLY A 238 18.71 -4.75 2.42
CA GLY A 238 18.65 -3.48 3.13
C GLY A 238 19.39 -2.37 2.39
N GLN A 239 20.23 -1.66 3.12
CA GLN A 239 20.99 -0.52 2.61
C GLN A 239 21.99 -0.92 1.51
N HIS A 240 22.59 -2.12 1.58
CA HIS A 240 23.53 -2.57 0.54
C HIS A 240 22.84 -2.79 -0.80
N LEU A 241 21.65 -3.42 -0.78
CA LEU A 241 20.84 -3.56 -1.98
C LEU A 241 20.45 -2.21 -2.57
N GLN A 242 20.02 -1.28 -1.71
CA GLN A 242 19.64 0.07 -2.13
C GLN A 242 20.81 0.79 -2.82
N GLN A 243 22.01 0.76 -2.21
CA GLN A 243 23.21 1.40 -2.76
C GLN A 243 23.65 0.76 -4.08
N MET A 244 23.59 -0.58 -4.17
CA MET A 244 23.93 -1.30 -5.39
C MET A 244 22.98 -0.91 -6.54
N LEU A 245 21.67 -0.88 -6.28
CA LEU A 245 20.68 -0.47 -7.28
C LEU A 245 20.80 1.02 -7.64
N GLN A 246 21.09 1.90 -6.69
CA GLN A 246 21.32 3.33 -6.95
C GLN A 246 22.54 3.56 -7.83
N ALA A 247 23.69 2.98 -7.47
CA ALA A 247 24.93 3.09 -8.24
C ALA A 247 24.75 2.48 -9.65
N GLY A 248 24.15 1.30 -9.72
CA GLY A 248 23.84 0.66 -11.00
C GLY A 248 22.87 1.47 -11.85
N SER A 249 21.88 2.14 -11.24
CA SER A 249 20.92 3.00 -11.97
C SER A 249 21.60 4.22 -12.60
N VAL A 250 22.62 4.78 -11.94
CA VAL A 250 23.46 5.86 -12.50
C VAL A 250 24.31 5.36 -13.67
N GLU A 251 24.91 4.18 -13.55
CA GLU A 251 25.68 3.56 -14.64
C GLU A 251 24.81 3.23 -15.86
N LEU A 252 23.62 2.65 -15.64
CA LEU A 252 22.68 2.38 -16.71
C LEU A 252 22.19 3.68 -17.38
N GLU A 253 22.00 4.77 -16.63
CA GLU A 253 21.68 6.08 -17.21
C GLU A 253 22.80 6.56 -18.14
N SER A 254 24.06 6.46 -17.71
CA SER A 254 25.23 6.83 -18.53
C SER A 254 25.27 6.02 -19.84
N ILE A 255 24.93 4.73 -19.78
CA ILE A 255 24.84 3.87 -20.96
C ILE A 255 23.68 4.29 -21.88
N ILE A 256 22.51 4.62 -21.31
CA ILE A 256 21.34 5.09 -22.06
C ILE A 256 21.63 6.41 -22.77
N MET A 257 22.31 7.35 -22.10
CA MET A 257 22.71 8.61 -22.72
C MET A 257 23.66 8.40 -23.92
N ALA A 258 24.50 7.36 -23.89
CA ALA A 258 25.32 6.98 -25.04
C ALA A 258 24.51 6.35 -26.20
N LEU A 259 23.23 6.01 -25.98
CA LEU A 259 22.28 5.47 -26.96
C LEU A 259 21.29 6.54 -27.48
N GLU A 260 21.63 7.83 -27.40
CA GLU A 260 20.76 8.95 -27.82
C GLU A 260 20.16 8.78 -29.23
N SER A 261 20.95 8.30 -30.20
CA SER A 261 20.47 8.08 -31.58
C SER A 261 19.35 7.04 -31.68
N VAL A 262 19.32 6.07 -30.75
CA VAL A 262 18.26 5.06 -30.65
C VAL A 262 16.97 5.71 -30.15
N LEU A 263 17.06 6.52 -29.08
CA LEU A 263 15.91 7.25 -28.54
C LEU A 263 15.33 8.20 -29.60
N TYR A 264 16.19 8.96 -30.28
CA TYR A 264 15.77 9.83 -31.38
C TYR A 264 15.06 9.03 -32.50
N GLY A 265 15.61 7.87 -32.87
CA GLY A 265 15.02 7.00 -33.90
C GLY A 265 13.63 6.47 -33.53
N VAL A 266 13.37 6.21 -32.24
CA VAL A 266 12.04 5.84 -31.74
C VAL A 266 11.08 7.05 -31.83
N CYS A 267 11.50 8.22 -31.35
CA CYS A 267 10.68 9.43 -31.43
C CYS A 267 10.35 9.84 -32.87
N ALA A 268 11.27 9.65 -33.81
CA ALA A 268 11.05 9.95 -35.23
C ALA A 268 9.92 9.12 -35.86
N GLN A 269 9.62 7.93 -35.33
CA GLN A 269 8.51 7.08 -35.80
C GLN A 269 7.16 7.54 -35.25
N PHE A 270 7.13 8.17 -34.07
CA PHE A 270 5.93 8.69 -33.44
C PHE A 270 6.24 10.04 -32.76
N PRO A 271 6.12 11.17 -33.48
CA PRO A 271 6.60 12.47 -33.01
C PRO A 271 6.01 12.98 -31.69
N ARG A 272 4.87 12.46 -31.23
CA ARG A 272 4.31 12.80 -29.91
C ARG A 272 5.22 12.37 -28.76
N LEU A 273 6.12 11.42 -28.97
CA LEU A 273 7.10 11.02 -27.95
C LEU A 273 8.11 12.12 -27.62
N PHE A 274 8.30 13.12 -28.50
CA PHE A 274 9.15 14.29 -28.19
C PHE A 274 8.60 15.16 -27.04
N PHE A 275 7.35 14.95 -26.60
CA PHE A 275 6.81 15.62 -25.40
C PHE A 275 7.22 14.95 -24.09
N LEU A 276 7.80 13.74 -24.14
CA LEU A 276 8.27 13.01 -22.98
C LEU A 276 9.73 13.36 -22.67
N SER A 277 10.12 13.29 -21.39
CA SER A 277 11.54 13.30 -21.04
C SER A 277 12.22 11.98 -21.44
N ASP A 278 13.56 11.96 -21.54
CA ASP A 278 14.31 10.73 -21.83
C ASP A 278 13.99 9.61 -20.82
N SER A 279 13.84 9.96 -19.54
CA SER A 279 13.44 9.03 -18.49
C SER A 279 12.02 8.47 -18.69
N GLU A 280 11.07 9.29 -19.15
CA GLU A 280 9.72 8.87 -19.48
C GLU A 280 9.71 7.99 -20.73
N LEU A 281 10.51 8.31 -21.75
CA LEU A 281 10.65 7.50 -22.96
C LEU A 281 11.23 6.10 -22.65
N VAL A 282 12.26 6.04 -21.80
CA VAL A 282 12.81 4.77 -21.30
C VAL A 282 11.75 3.99 -20.52
N ALA A 283 10.99 4.65 -19.66
CA ALA A 283 9.91 4.00 -18.90
C ALA A 283 8.81 3.46 -19.83
N LEU A 284 8.43 4.20 -20.88
CA LEU A 284 7.46 3.77 -21.89
C LEU A 284 7.94 2.53 -22.64
N LEU A 285 9.19 2.55 -23.07
CA LEU A 285 9.80 1.41 -23.78
C LEU A 285 9.97 0.19 -22.87
N ALA A 286 10.19 0.40 -21.58
CA ALA A 286 10.31 -0.66 -20.58
C ALA A 286 8.98 -1.14 -19.99
N ALA A 287 7.86 -0.47 -20.31
CA ALA A 287 6.58 -0.78 -19.69
C ALA A 287 6.08 -2.19 -20.04
N PRO A 288 5.46 -2.90 -19.07
CA PRO A 288 4.85 -4.20 -19.32
C PRO A 288 3.62 -4.06 -20.22
N LEU A 289 3.26 -5.18 -20.86
CA LEU A 289 2.08 -5.28 -21.72
C LEU A 289 0.81 -5.39 -20.87
N GLU A 290 0.39 -4.27 -20.27
CA GLU A 290 -0.81 -4.17 -19.44
C GLU A 290 -1.69 -2.99 -19.87
N SER A 291 -3.01 -3.16 -19.78
CA SER A 291 -3.97 -2.11 -20.18
C SER A 291 -3.87 -0.85 -19.30
N CYS A 292 -3.50 -0.99 -18.03
CA CYS A 292 -3.25 0.13 -17.12
C CYS A 292 -2.03 0.97 -17.54
N GLU A 293 -0.97 0.32 -18.02
CA GLU A 293 0.23 0.99 -18.55
C GLU A 293 -0.06 1.66 -19.89
N ALA A 294 -0.75 0.96 -20.79
CA ALA A 294 -1.21 1.54 -22.06
C ALA A 294 -2.07 2.80 -21.82
N GLN A 295 -3.01 2.73 -20.87
CA GLN A 295 -3.82 3.86 -20.43
C GLN A 295 -2.98 5.04 -19.93
N LEU A 296 -1.94 4.77 -19.12
CA LEU A 296 -1.05 5.80 -18.60
C LEU A 296 -0.33 6.53 -19.73
N TRP A 297 0.25 5.79 -20.67
CA TRP A 297 1.02 6.37 -21.78
C TRP A 297 0.15 7.10 -22.80
N VAL A 298 -1.09 6.65 -23.01
CA VAL A 298 -2.04 7.40 -23.84
C VAL A 298 -2.33 8.77 -23.21
N LYS A 299 -2.64 8.82 -21.92
CA LYS A 299 -2.86 10.12 -21.23
C LYS A 299 -1.65 11.05 -21.31
N ARG A 300 -0.44 10.50 -21.31
CA ARG A 300 0.80 11.27 -21.42
C ARG A 300 1.06 11.78 -22.84
N CYS A 301 0.77 10.98 -23.87
CA CYS A 301 1.03 11.35 -25.28
C CYS A 301 -0.12 12.13 -25.93
N PHE A 302 -1.34 12.02 -25.41
CA PHE A 302 -2.56 12.61 -25.97
C PHE A 302 -3.25 13.53 -24.95
N SER A 303 -3.05 14.83 -25.10
CA SER A 303 -3.50 15.85 -24.14
C SER A 303 -5.02 15.92 -23.91
N HIS A 304 -5.83 15.48 -24.87
CA HIS A 304 -7.30 15.53 -24.79
C HIS A 304 -7.93 14.17 -24.54
N VAL A 305 -7.12 13.12 -24.30
CA VAL A 305 -7.63 11.77 -24.04
C VAL A 305 -7.64 11.51 -22.54
N ARG A 306 -8.84 11.28 -22.02
CA ARG A 306 -9.07 10.96 -20.61
C ARG A 306 -8.94 9.48 -20.32
N ALA A 307 -9.35 8.62 -21.24
CA ALA A 307 -9.31 7.17 -21.05
C ALA A 307 -9.41 6.42 -22.37
N VAL A 308 -9.01 5.17 -22.35
CA VAL A 308 -9.15 4.20 -23.41
C VAL A 308 -10.02 3.06 -22.92
N ASN A 309 -10.95 2.61 -23.76
CA ASN A 309 -11.84 1.50 -23.50
C ASN A 309 -11.22 0.21 -24.04
N PHE A 310 -10.82 -0.66 -23.11
CA PHE A 310 -10.19 -1.94 -23.40
C PHE A 310 -11.20 -3.08 -23.23
N GLN A 311 -11.22 -4.01 -24.17
CA GLN A 311 -12.00 -5.24 -24.11
C GLN A 311 -11.07 -6.46 -24.14
N SER A 312 -11.32 -7.42 -23.24
CA SER A 312 -10.67 -8.72 -23.30
C SER A 312 -11.34 -9.60 -24.35
N ILE A 313 -10.54 -10.23 -25.22
CA ILE A 313 -11.03 -11.19 -26.19
C ILE A 313 -11.02 -12.58 -25.54
N PRO A 314 -12.19 -13.19 -25.26
CA PRO A 314 -12.23 -14.57 -24.81
C PRO A 314 -11.85 -15.48 -25.98
N GLN A 315 -10.85 -16.35 -25.78
CA GLN A 315 -10.51 -17.36 -26.77
C GLN A 315 -11.68 -18.37 -26.87
N ASN A 316 -12.47 -18.27 -27.95
CA ASN A 316 -13.49 -19.25 -28.27
C ASN A 316 -12.80 -20.57 -28.65
N ASN A 317 -12.81 -21.55 -27.74
CA ASN A 317 -12.51 -22.93 -28.08
C ASN A 317 -13.69 -23.49 -28.89
N GLU A 318 -13.63 -23.41 -30.22
CA GLU A 318 -14.47 -24.27 -31.05
C GLU A 318 -14.02 -25.72 -30.86
N LYS A 319 -14.91 -26.50 -30.23
CA LYS A 319 -15.09 -27.95 -30.31
C LYS A 319 -13.88 -28.75 -30.82
N ASN A 320 -13.21 -29.45 -29.91
CA ASN A 320 -12.97 -30.90 -30.04
C ASN A 320 -12.67 -31.50 -28.66
N MET A 321 -13.40 -32.58 -28.36
CA MET A 321 -13.11 -33.53 -27.28
C MET A 321 -11.76 -34.20 -27.58
N ASP A 322 -10.80 -34.04 -26.67
CA ASP A 322 -10.00 -35.11 -26.05
C ASP A 322 -8.70 -34.52 -25.49
N ASP A 323 -8.46 -34.82 -24.21
CA ASP A 323 -7.19 -34.90 -23.49
C ASP A 323 -5.99 -34.09 -24.02
N GLN A 324 -5.74 -32.90 -23.45
CA GLN A 324 -4.41 -32.56 -22.92
C GLN A 324 -4.38 -31.20 -22.18
N GLU A 325 -3.70 -31.26 -21.04
CA GLU A 325 -3.25 -30.21 -20.12
C GLU A 325 -3.27 -28.76 -20.67
N SER A 326 -4.20 -27.96 -20.17
CA SER A 326 -4.21 -26.51 -20.38
C SER A 326 -3.02 -25.85 -19.67
N SER A 327 -2.04 -25.42 -20.47
CA SER A 327 -0.85 -24.66 -20.04
C SER A 327 -1.24 -23.35 -19.30
N PRO A 328 -0.49 -22.93 -18.25
CA PRO A 328 -0.90 -21.83 -17.37
C PRO A 328 -0.60 -20.41 -17.89
N ASN A 329 -0.35 -20.22 -19.20
CA ASN A 329 0.15 -18.95 -19.73
C ASN A 329 -0.64 -18.46 -20.97
N ARG A 330 -1.98 -18.51 -20.92
CA ARG A 330 -2.82 -17.86 -21.94
C ARG A 330 -2.96 -16.38 -21.57
N GLN A 331 -2.10 -15.52 -22.12
CA GLN A 331 -2.31 -14.08 -22.08
C GLN A 331 -3.64 -13.76 -22.78
N THR A 332 -4.60 -13.25 -22.01
CA THR A 332 -5.86 -12.74 -22.56
C THR A 332 -5.50 -11.59 -23.50
N GLN A 333 -5.79 -11.74 -24.80
CA GLN A 333 -5.59 -10.64 -25.74
C GLN A 333 -6.54 -9.51 -25.39
N VAL A 334 -6.01 -8.29 -25.35
CA VAL A 334 -6.77 -7.08 -25.05
C VAL A 334 -6.79 -6.23 -26.31
N GLU A 335 -7.99 -5.79 -26.70
CA GLU A 335 -8.18 -4.85 -27.80
C GLU A 335 -8.75 -3.53 -27.30
N THR A 336 -8.48 -2.47 -28.05
CA THR A 336 -9.01 -1.13 -27.82
C THR A 336 -10.15 -0.90 -28.77
N LEU A 337 -11.29 -0.45 -28.25
CA LEU A 337 -12.49 -0.19 -29.06
C LEU A 337 -12.83 1.28 -29.20
N ALA A 338 -12.53 2.07 -28.17
CA ALA A 338 -12.90 3.46 -28.12
C ALA A 338 -11.95 4.26 -27.24
N VAL A 339 -11.94 5.57 -27.48
CA VAL A 339 -11.19 6.56 -26.72
C VAL A 339 -12.19 7.55 -26.13
N LEU A 340 -12.07 7.79 -24.82
CA LEU A 340 -12.85 8.79 -24.09
C LEU A 340 -12.05 10.09 -24.04
N GLY A 341 -12.61 11.16 -24.61
CA GLY A 341 -12.05 12.49 -24.54
C GLY A 341 -12.28 13.16 -23.19
N GLU A 342 -11.55 14.25 -22.93
CA GLU A 342 -11.67 15.05 -21.71
C GLU A 342 -13.05 15.71 -21.55
N GLY A 343 -13.78 15.97 -22.66
CA GLY A 343 -15.15 16.48 -22.63
C GLY A 343 -16.21 15.41 -22.29
N GLY A 344 -15.81 14.16 -22.10
CA GLY A 344 -16.70 13.03 -21.84
C GLY A 344 -17.28 12.38 -23.11
N GLU A 345 -16.84 12.82 -24.29
CA GLU A 345 -17.17 12.20 -25.57
C GLU A 345 -16.45 10.85 -25.73
N GLU A 346 -17.18 9.83 -26.20
CA GLU A 346 -16.60 8.54 -26.55
C GLU A 346 -16.48 8.42 -28.07
N VAL A 347 -15.26 8.28 -28.56
CA VAL A 347 -14.93 8.12 -29.97
C VAL A 347 -14.58 6.66 -30.22
N LYS A 348 -15.42 5.96 -30.99
CA LYS A 348 -15.18 4.56 -31.39
C LYS A 348 -14.14 4.49 -32.50
N LEU A 349 -13.21 3.54 -32.39
CA LEU A 349 -12.25 3.25 -33.44
C LEU A 349 -12.94 2.59 -34.63
N GLN A 350 -12.43 2.83 -35.84
CA GLN A 350 -12.96 2.19 -37.06
C GLN A 350 -12.74 0.67 -37.05
N GLN A 351 -11.64 0.23 -36.44
CA GLN A 351 -11.31 -1.17 -36.22
C GLN A 351 -10.77 -1.35 -34.80
N PRO A 352 -11.08 -2.47 -34.12
CA PRO A 352 -10.46 -2.79 -32.84
C PRO A 352 -8.93 -2.86 -32.96
N LEU A 353 -8.22 -2.18 -32.06
CA LEU A 353 -6.76 -2.15 -32.06
C LEU A 353 -6.21 -3.07 -30.96
N LEU A 354 -5.59 -4.18 -31.36
CA LEU A 354 -4.95 -5.12 -30.43
C LEU A 354 -3.77 -4.46 -29.71
N LEU A 355 -3.72 -4.62 -28.39
CA LEU A 355 -2.60 -4.15 -27.59
C LEU A 355 -1.32 -4.90 -27.99
N HIS A 356 -0.26 -4.14 -28.31
CA HIS A 356 0.96 -4.68 -28.90
C HIS A 356 2.17 -4.49 -27.95
N PRO A 357 3.12 -5.45 -27.86
CA PRO A 357 4.33 -5.35 -27.02
C PRO A 357 5.21 -4.12 -27.29
N ASP A 358 5.24 -3.68 -28.54
CA ASP A 358 5.84 -2.42 -28.96
C ASP A 358 4.80 -1.29 -28.80
N LEU A 359 4.77 -0.70 -27.59
CA LEU A 359 3.85 0.37 -27.22
C LEU A 359 3.98 1.62 -28.12
N PRO A 360 5.17 2.10 -28.52
CA PRO A 360 5.29 3.17 -29.51
C PRO A 360 4.52 2.90 -30.80
N LYS A 361 4.63 1.68 -31.36
CA LYS A 361 3.88 1.32 -32.57
C LYS A 361 2.38 1.27 -32.32
N TRP A 362 1.97 0.77 -31.16
CA TRP A 362 0.55 0.75 -30.78
C TRP A 362 -0.01 2.17 -30.62
N LEU A 363 0.70 3.07 -29.95
CA LEU A 363 0.32 4.48 -29.80
C LEU A 363 0.23 5.20 -31.16
N ALA A 364 1.18 4.94 -32.06
CA ALA A 364 1.15 5.47 -33.41
C ALA A 364 -0.02 4.94 -34.26
N SER A 365 -0.52 3.74 -33.95
CA SER A 365 -1.71 3.15 -34.60
C SER A 365 -3.02 3.64 -33.98
N LEU A 366 -2.97 4.23 -32.78
CA LEU A 366 -4.12 4.81 -32.07
C LEU A 366 -4.41 6.24 -32.53
N GLU A 367 -3.37 6.99 -32.94
CA GLU A 367 -3.49 8.28 -33.64
C GLU A 367 -4.10 8.11 -35.03
#